data_AF-A0A3B0N262-F1
#
_entry.id   AF-A0A3B0N262-F1
#
_cell.length_a   1.000
_cell.length_b   1.000
_cell.length_c   1.000
_cell.angle_alpha   90.00
_cell.angle_beta   90.00
_cell.angle_gamma   90.00
#
_symmetry.space_group_name_H-M   'P 1'
#
loop_
_entity.id
_entity.type
_entity.pdbx_description
1 polymer ?
#
loop_
_entity_poly.entity_id
_entity_poly.type
_entity_poly.pdbx_seq_one_letter_code
_entity_poly.pdbx_strand_id
1 'polypeptide(L)'
;MNLFNRKTLKRHIKADPIPSDRLAALEAWTELISSGRIERLKETALHGQFASKIVEGVLGYHGPAGGADYNVSTEQNILRGSVDLALGRFGGKTPDIVAPFELKGADTRDLDAIMPGRNKSPVQQAWEYVSIPEQNWPSSRCKIDQLGRGLAAPWRGCSPDS
;
A
#
# COMPACT_ATOMS: atom_id res chain seq x y z
N MET A 1 6.95 19.36 2.84
CA MET A 1 7.30 18.85 1.48
C MET A 1 5.99 18.53 0.76
N ASN A 2 5.76 19.01 -0.48
CA ASN A 2 4.57 18.60 -1.25
C ASN A 2 4.96 17.36 -2.06
N LEU A 3 4.52 16.17 -1.66
CA LEU A 3 4.84 14.90 -2.35
C LEU A 3 4.33 14.86 -3.80
N PHE A 4 3.39 15.73 -4.16
CA PHE A 4 2.74 15.73 -5.46
C PHE A 4 2.82 17.09 -6.15
N ASN A 5 3.15 17.09 -7.44
CA ASN A 5 3.07 18.27 -8.28
C ASN A 5 1.59 18.64 -8.53
N ARG A 6 1.10 19.67 -7.83
CA ARG A 6 -0.30 20.13 -7.92
C ARG A 6 -0.72 20.50 -9.34
N LYS A 7 0.19 21.02 -10.18
CA LYS A 7 -0.11 21.39 -11.57
C LYS A 7 -0.35 20.14 -12.42
N THR A 8 0.43 19.08 -12.20
CA THR A 8 0.25 17.78 -12.85
C THR A 8 -1.05 17.12 -12.40
N LEU A 9 -1.34 17.12 -11.10
CA LEU A 9 -2.59 16.58 -10.56
C LEU A 9 -3.82 17.27 -11.16
N LYS A 10 -3.86 18.61 -11.14
CA LYS A 10 -4.98 19.36 -11.73
C LYS A 10 -5.21 19.09 -13.22
N ARG A 11 -4.15 18.77 -13.97
CA ARG A 11 -4.26 18.49 -15.40
C ARG A 11 -4.79 17.08 -15.70
N HIS A 12 -4.56 16.13 -14.81
CA HIS A 12 -4.86 14.71 -15.06
C HIS A 12 -5.97 14.14 -14.17
N ILE A 13 -6.35 14.82 -13.08
CA ILE A 13 -7.51 14.44 -12.28
C ILE A 13 -8.76 14.87 -13.05
N LYS A 14 -9.50 13.88 -13.55
CA LYS A 14 -10.91 14.03 -13.89
C LYS A 14 -11.70 13.52 -12.70
N ALA A 15 -12.56 14.37 -12.15
CA ALA A 15 -13.44 13.97 -11.06
C ALA A 15 -14.63 13.24 -11.67
N ASP A 16 -14.57 11.91 -11.64
CA ASP A 16 -15.74 11.07 -11.92
C ASP A 16 -16.55 10.91 -10.63
N PRO A 17 -17.89 10.81 -10.72
CA PRO A 17 -18.72 10.53 -9.56
C PRO A 17 -18.34 9.19 -8.95
N ILE A 18 -18.20 9.15 -7.62
CA ILE A 18 -17.91 7.91 -6.89
C ILE A 18 -19.17 7.02 -6.98
N PRO A 19 -19.04 5.76 -7.42
CA PRO A 19 -20.14 4.79 -7.37
C PRO A 19 -20.77 4.70 -5.98
N SER A 20 -22.10 4.56 -5.91
CA SER A 20 -22.85 4.66 -4.64
C SER A 20 -22.47 3.59 -3.61
N ASP A 21 -22.12 2.40 -4.08
CA ASP A 21 -21.62 1.29 -3.25
C ASP A 21 -20.26 1.63 -2.61
N ARG A 22 -19.33 2.20 -3.38
CA ARG A 22 -18.03 2.65 -2.88
C ARG A 22 -18.16 3.84 -1.94
N LEU A 23 -19.08 4.75 -2.23
CA LEU A 23 -19.38 5.88 -1.36
C LEU A 23 -19.89 5.41 0.00
N ALA A 24 -20.84 4.47 0.03
CA ALA A 24 -21.35 3.91 1.29
C ALA A 24 -20.24 3.22 2.12
N ALA A 25 -19.31 2.51 1.46
CA ALA A 25 -18.17 1.92 2.15
C ALA A 25 -17.23 2.99 2.76
N LEU A 26 -16.98 4.08 2.03
CA LEU A 26 -16.19 5.21 2.52
C LEU A 26 -16.88 5.95 3.68
N GLU A 27 -18.19 6.17 3.60
CA GLU A 27 -18.97 6.78 4.68
C GLU A 27 -18.94 5.93 5.95
N ALA A 28 -19.15 4.61 5.82
CA ALA A 28 -19.06 3.69 6.96
C ALA A 28 -17.65 3.67 7.58
N TRP A 29 -16.60 3.71 6.75
CA TRP A 29 -15.22 3.80 7.24
C TRP A 29 -14.94 5.14 7.94
N THR A 30 -15.48 6.24 7.40
CA THR A 30 -15.36 7.58 8.00
C THR A 30 -16.05 7.63 9.35
N GLU A 31 -17.24 7.06 9.47
CA GLU A 31 -17.97 7.01 10.74
C GLU A 31 -17.26 6.10 11.76
N LEU A 32 -16.65 4.99 11.34
CA LEU A 32 -15.80 4.15 12.22
C LEU A 32 -14.64 4.94 12.83
N ILE A 33 -14.01 5.83 12.05
CA ILE A 33 -12.94 6.72 12.52
C ILE A 33 -13.52 7.80 13.42
N SER A 34 -14.53 8.55 12.97
CA SER A 34 -15.04 9.72 13.69
C SER A 34 -15.73 9.36 15.01
N SER A 35 -16.28 8.15 15.12
CA SER A 35 -16.85 7.63 16.36
C SER A 35 -15.80 7.15 17.38
N GLY A 36 -14.50 7.14 17.03
CA GLY A 36 -13.42 6.61 17.87
C GLY A 36 -13.51 5.09 18.10
N ARG A 37 -14.41 4.40 17.39
CA ARG A 37 -14.55 2.93 17.47
C ARG A 37 -13.30 2.22 16.94
N ILE A 38 -12.62 2.84 15.98
CA ILE A 38 -11.39 2.32 15.39
C ILE A 38 -10.27 2.12 16.43
N GLU A 39 -10.18 2.97 17.46
CA GLU A 39 -9.15 2.89 18.52
C GLU A 39 -9.33 1.68 19.45
N ARG A 40 -10.53 1.07 19.45
CA ARG A 40 -10.85 -0.10 20.28
C ARG A 40 -10.64 -1.43 19.54
N LEU A 41 -10.35 -1.38 18.25
CA LEU A 41 -10.12 -2.56 17.44
C LEU A 41 -8.66 -3.03 17.60
N LYS A 42 -8.47 -4.35 17.69
CA LYS A 42 -7.13 -4.93 17.60
C LYS A 42 -6.54 -4.70 16.21
N GLU A 43 -5.23 -4.52 16.15
CA GLU A 43 -4.46 -4.31 14.92
C GLU A 43 -4.82 -5.36 13.83
N THR A 44 -4.82 -6.66 14.18
CA THR A 44 -5.17 -7.74 13.24
C THR A 44 -6.60 -7.65 12.70
N ALA A 45 -7.56 -7.23 13.53
CA ALA A 45 -8.95 -7.03 13.09
C ALA A 45 -9.08 -5.81 12.17
N LEU A 46 -8.32 -4.75 12.46
CA LEU A 46 -8.29 -3.54 11.63
C LEU A 46 -7.64 -3.83 10.26
N HIS A 47 -6.59 -4.64 10.21
CA HIS A 47 -5.92 -5.04 8.97
C HIS A 47 -6.89 -5.76 8.03
N GLY A 48 -7.63 -6.75 8.54
CA GLY A 48 -8.62 -7.48 7.75
C GLY A 48 -9.76 -6.59 7.25
N GLN A 49 -10.25 -5.67 8.10
CA GLN A 49 -11.30 -4.71 7.70
C GLN A 49 -10.78 -3.72 6.64
N PHE A 50 -9.54 -3.25 6.77
CA PHE A 50 -8.94 -2.36 5.79
C PHE A 50 -8.78 -3.04 4.43
N ALA A 51 -8.26 -4.27 4.42
CA ALA A 51 -8.13 -5.07 3.19
C ALA A 51 -9.49 -5.26 2.50
N SER A 52 -10.50 -5.73 3.23
CA SER A 52 -11.82 -6.01 2.63
C SER A 52 -12.57 -4.73 2.22
N LYS A 53 -12.65 -3.71 3.09
CA LYS A 53 -13.51 -2.54 2.85
C LYS A 53 -12.86 -1.53 1.94
N ILE A 54 -11.58 -1.23 2.13
CA ILE A 54 -10.89 -0.20 1.37
C ILE A 54 -10.24 -0.80 0.13
N VAL A 55 -9.40 -1.82 0.30
CA VAL A 55 -8.58 -2.33 -0.80
C VAL A 55 -9.42 -3.11 -1.80
N GLU A 56 -10.29 -4.01 -1.32
CA GLU A 56 -11.19 -4.74 -2.22
C GLU A 56 -12.43 -3.92 -2.56
N GLY A 57 -13.17 -3.46 -1.54
CA GLY A 57 -14.47 -2.80 -1.74
C GLY A 57 -14.42 -1.44 -2.44
N VAL A 58 -13.44 -0.58 -2.14
CA VAL A 58 -13.36 0.77 -2.72
C VAL A 58 -12.40 0.83 -3.90
N LEU A 59 -11.19 0.27 -3.74
CA LEU A 59 -10.17 0.33 -4.78
C LEU A 59 -10.37 -0.73 -5.88
N GLY A 60 -11.15 -1.78 -5.62
CA GLY A 60 -11.49 -2.81 -6.62
C GLY A 60 -10.41 -3.85 -6.84
N TYR A 61 -9.45 -3.98 -5.91
CA TYR A 61 -8.59 -5.16 -5.87
C TYR A 61 -9.43 -6.38 -5.47
N HIS A 62 -8.97 -7.58 -5.78
CA HIS A 62 -9.63 -8.82 -5.45
C HIS A 62 -8.62 -9.79 -4.88
N GLY A 63 -8.96 -10.37 -3.74
CA GLY A 63 -8.21 -11.45 -3.11
C GLY A 63 -8.50 -12.80 -3.75
N PRO A 64 -7.97 -13.89 -3.17
CA PRO A 64 -8.08 -15.25 -3.71
C PRO A 64 -9.53 -15.77 -3.78
N ALA A 65 -10.46 -15.17 -3.04
CA ALA A 65 -11.89 -15.50 -3.16
C ALA A 65 -12.50 -15.03 -4.50
N GLY A 66 -11.85 -14.08 -5.19
CA GLY A 66 -12.32 -13.53 -6.46
C GLY A 66 -11.95 -14.37 -7.70
N GLY A 67 -11.07 -15.36 -7.55
CA GLY A 67 -10.62 -16.20 -8.67
C GLY A 67 -9.23 -16.82 -8.46
N ALA A 68 -8.82 -17.64 -9.42
CA ALA A 68 -7.50 -18.28 -9.41
C ALA A 68 -6.36 -17.24 -9.52
N ASP A 69 -6.54 -16.23 -10.37
CA ASP A 69 -5.66 -15.06 -10.44
C ASP A 69 -6.23 -13.94 -9.59
N TYR A 70 -5.37 -13.30 -8.81
CA TYR A 70 -5.78 -12.24 -7.88
C TYR A 70 -4.68 -11.20 -7.69
N ASN A 71 -5.04 -10.04 -7.14
CA ASN A 71 -4.14 -8.87 -7.12
C ASN A 71 -3.93 -8.22 -5.75
N VAL A 72 -4.49 -8.81 -4.69
CA VAL A 72 -4.17 -8.50 -3.29
C VAL A 72 -3.99 -9.76 -2.46
N SER A 73 -2.97 -9.80 -1.59
CA SER A 73 -2.66 -10.92 -0.70
C SER A 73 -2.38 -10.40 0.71
N THR A 74 -3.01 -10.99 1.73
CA THR A 74 -2.77 -10.69 3.15
C THR A 74 -1.70 -11.62 3.72
N GLU A 75 -0.91 -11.15 4.67
CA GLU A 75 0.16 -11.93 5.32
C GLU A 75 1.13 -12.57 4.30
N GLN A 76 1.43 -11.85 3.23
CA GLN A 76 2.21 -12.36 2.11
C GLN A 76 3.67 -12.57 2.52
N ASN A 77 4.15 -13.81 2.41
CA ASN A 77 5.56 -14.14 2.60
C ASN A 77 6.43 -13.48 1.53
N ILE A 78 7.54 -12.92 1.98
CA ILE A 78 8.62 -12.35 1.16
C ILE A 78 9.95 -13.02 1.53
N LEU A 79 11.04 -12.69 0.83
CA LEU A 79 12.35 -13.30 1.08
C LEU A 79 12.79 -13.21 2.55
N ARG A 80 12.46 -12.11 3.23
CA ARG A 80 12.79 -11.87 4.65
C ARG A 80 11.56 -11.45 5.43
N GLY A 81 10.77 -12.43 5.85
CA GLY A 81 9.58 -12.27 6.68
C GLY A 81 8.28 -12.25 5.87
N SER A 82 7.29 -11.52 6.38
CA SER A 82 5.98 -11.36 5.77
C SER A 82 5.58 -9.88 5.83
N VAL A 83 4.68 -9.50 4.92
CA VAL A 83 4.05 -8.17 4.89
C VAL A 83 2.57 -8.33 5.21
N ASP A 84 1.98 -7.34 5.90
CA ASP A 84 0.57 -7.42 6.31
C ASP A 84 -0.38 -7.54 5.12
N LEU A 85 -0.09 -6.77 4.07
CA LEU A 85 -0.83 -6.77 2.81
C LEU A 85 0.13 -6.51 1.65
N ALA A 86 -0.14 -7.10 0.51
CA ALA A 86 0.64 -6.93 -0.71
C ALA A 86 -0.30 -6.76 -1.90
N LEU A 87 -0.03 -5.75 -2.72
CA LEU A 87 -0.63 -5.60 -4.05
C LEU A 87 0.32 -6.15 -5.10
N GLY A 88 -0.20 -6.83 -6.11
CA GLY A 88 0.62 -7.49 -7.11
C GLY A 88 -0.18 -8.37 -8.07
N ARG A 89 0.45 -9.42 -8.58
CA ARG A 89 -0.18 -10.51 -9.30
C ARG A 89 0.12 -11.80 -8.57
N PHE A 90 -0.94 -12.51 -8.22
CA PHE A 90 -0.90 -13.74 -7.45
C PHE A 90 -1.77 -14.80 -8.15
N GLY A 91 -1.70 -16.06 -7.70
CA GLY A 91 -2.38 -17.18 -8.34
C GLY A 91 -1.48 -18.05 -9.23
N GLY A 92 -0.34 -17.50 -9.66
CA GLY A 92 0.72 -18.22 -10.38
C GLY A 92 1.70 -18.96 -9.46
N LYS A 93 2.69 -19.63 -10.06
CA LYS A 93 3.76 -20.36 -9.34
C LYS A 93 4.62 -19.44 -8.47
N THR A 94 4.82 -18.20 -8.92
CA THR A 94 5.64 -17.19 -8.25
C THR A 94 4.83 -15.90 -8.13
N PRO A 95 4.63 -15.37 -6.91
CA PRO A 95 3.95 -14.10 -6.73
C PRO A 95 4.80 -12.95 -7.27
N ASP A 96 4.17 -12.05 -8.03
CA ASP A 96 4.78 -10.81 -8.54
C ASP A 96 4.24 -9.65 -7.72
N ILE A 97 4.94 -9.31 -6.63
CA ILE A 97 4.51 -8.25 -5.73
C ILE A 97 4.91 -6.90 -6.34
N VAL A 98 4.00 -5.93 -6.27
CA VAL A 98 4.18 -4.55 -6.77
C VAL A 98 4.29 -3.57 -5.62
N ALA A 99 3.47 -3.70 -4.57
CA ALA A 99 3.50 -2.80 -3.43
C ALA A 99 3.24 -3.55 -2.11
N PRO A 100 4.22 -3.66 -1.21
CA PRO A 100 4.01 -4.15 0.15
C PRO A 100 3.43 -3.04 1.04
N PHE A 101 2.63 -3.45 2.03
CA PHE A 101 2.03 -2.59 3.03
C PHE A 101 2.47 -3.07 4.41
N GLU A 102 2.93 -2.13 5.24
CA GLU A 102 3.01 -2.28 6.68
C GLU A 102 1.80 -1.54 7.25
N LEU A 103 0.92 -2.25 7.95
CA LEU A 103 -0.26 -1.68 8.58
C LEU A 103 -0.02 -1.54 10.08
N LYS A 104 -0.75 -0.61 10.72
CA LYS A 104 -0.68 -0.37 12.16
C LYS A 104 -2.08 -0.13 12.71
N GLY A 105 -2.23 -0.40 14.02
CA GLY A 105 -3.42 -0.05 14.78
C GLY A 105 -3.65 1.47 14.81
N ALA A 106 -4.90 1.88 15.08
CA ALA A 106 -5.26 3.29 15.15
C ALA A 106 -4.66 4.04 16.35
N ASP A 107 -4.09 3.31 17.31
CA ASP A 107 -3.33 3.84 18.44
C ASP A 107 -1.91 4.31 18.04
N THR A 108 -1.38 3.83 16.91
CA THR A 108 -0.08 4.23 16.38
C THR A 108 -0.20 5.56 15.64
N ARG A 109 -0.08 6.66 16.39
CA ARG A 109 -0.26 8.03 15.86
C ARG A 109 0.91 8.53 15.00
N ASP A 110 2.12 8.08 15.31
CA ASP A 110 3.34 8.48 14.61
C ASP A 110 4.01 7.26 13.99
N LEU A 111 3.96 7.19 12.66
CA LEU A 111 4.54 6.09 11.88
C LEU A 111 6.04 6.25 11.64
N ASP A 112 6.61 7.42 11.94
CA ASP A 112 8.05 7.71 11.85
C ASP A 112 8.75 7.54 13.22
N ALA A 113 7.99 7.47 14.32
CA ALA A 113 8.51 7.17 15.63
C ALA A 113 9.07 5.74 15.73
N ILE A 114 10.20 5.59 16.41
CA ILE A 114 10.78 4.29 16.75
C ILE A 114 9.85 3.59 17.75
N MET A 115 9.42 2.37 17.43
CA MET A 115 8.47 1.64 18.26
C MET A 115 9.13 1.06 19.51
N PRO A 116 8.53 1.16 20.71
CA PRO A 116 9.08 0.51 21.90
C PRO A 116 9.29 -1.00 21.69
N GLY A 117 10.49 -1.50 22.00
CA GLY A 117 10.84 -2.92 21.80
C GLY A 117 11.22 -3.32 20.37
N ARG A 118 11.13 -2.40 19.41
CA ARG A 118 11.64 -2.57 18.03
C ARG A 118 12.54 -1.37 17.72
N ASN A 119 13.81 -1.58 17.38
CA ASN A 119 14.74 -0.48 17.08
C ASN A 119 14.46 0.22 15.72
N LYS A 120 13.21 0.24 15.24
CA LYS A 120 12.78 0.72 13.93
C LYS A 120 11.37 1.33 13.99
N SER A 121 11.08 2.28 13.10
CA SER A 121 9.73 2.80 12.87
C SER A 121 8.95 1.96 11.83
N PRO A 122 7.61 2.03 11.81
CA PRO A 122 6.80 1.41 10.76
C PRO A 122 7.22 1.82 9.35
N VAL A 123 7.54 3.10 9.13
CA VAL A 123 8.03 3.59 7.84
C VAL A 123 9.37 2.94 7.47
N GLN A 124 10.30 2.80 8.42
CA GLN A 124 11.57 2.11 8.19
C GLN A 124 11.36 0.63 7.88
N GLN A 125 10.43 -0.04 8.55
CA GLN A 125 10.10 -1.44 8.28
C GLN A 125 9.53 -1.61 6.86
N ALA A 126 8.60 -0.75 6.44
CA ALA A 126 8.10 -0.74 5.07
C ALA A 126 9.20 -0.47 4.03
N TRP A 127 10.13 0.45 4.34
CA TRP A 127 11.27 0.78 3.48
C TRP A 127 12.23 -0.39 3.30
N GLU A 128 12.44 -1.18 4.36
CA GLU A 128 13.30 -2.37 4.31
C GLU A 128 12.79 -3.41 3.32
N TYR A 129 11.47 -3.62 3.22
CA TYR A 129 10.89 -4.57 2.27
C TYR A 129 11.28 -4.23 0.83
N VAL A 130 11.15 -2.96 0.43
CA VAL A 130 11.42 -2.54 -0.96
C VAL A 130 12.93 -2.43 -1.24
N SER A 131 13.76 -2.36 -0.19
CA SER A 131 15.22 -2.26 -0.30
C SER A 131 15.92 -3.61 -0.44
N ILE A 132 15.20 -4.74 -0.37
CA ILE A 132 15.78 -6.08 -0.52
C ILE A 132 16.28 -6.25 -1.96
N PRO A 133 17.61 -6.29 -2.23
CA PRO A 133 18.14 -6.25 -3.59
C PRO A 133 17.76 -7.47 -4.44
N GLU A 134 17.58 -8.61 -3.77
CA GLU A 134 17.21 -9.92 -4.31
C GLU A 134 15.70 -10.05 -4.57
N GLN A 135 14.89 -9.15 -4.00
CA GLN A 135 13.45 -9.11 -4.19
C GLN A 135 13.14 -8.19 -5.38
N ASN A 136 12.89 -8.80 -6.54
CA ASN A 136 12.73 -8.08 -7.80
C ASN A 136 11.41 -7.29 -7.83
N TRP A 137 11.47 -5.99 -7.51
CA TRP A 137 10.34 -5.04 -7.56
C TRP A 137 10.56 -4.01 -8.71
N PRO A 138 10.38 -4.38 -9.98
CA PRO A 138 10.77 -3.53 -11.12
C PRO A 138 10.07 -2.16 -11.10
N SER A 139 8.80 -2.07 -10.69
CA SER A 139 8.05 -0.80 -10.62
C SER A 139 8.45 0.08 -9.45
N SER A 140 8.73 -0.52 -8.29
CA SER A 140 8.96 0.21 -7.03
C SER A 140 10.40 0.68 -6.94
N ARG A 141 11.34 -0.11 -7.46
CA ARG A 141 12.75 0.24 -7.58
C ARG A 141 12.98 1.37 -8.60
N CYS A 142 12.28 1.36 -9.73
CA CYS A 142 12.32 2.46 -10.72
C CYS A 142 11.83 3.80 -10.11
N LYS A 143 10.85 3.77 -9.19
CA LYS A 143 10.33 4.95 -8.48
C LYS A 143 11.25 5.44 -7.36
N ILE A 144 11.92 4.53 -6.66
CA ILE A 144 12.91 4.82 -5.59
C ILE A 144 14.17 5.46 -6.17
N ASP A 145 14.70 4.90 -7.25
CA ASP A 145 15.87 5.43 -7.95
C ASP A 145 15.65 6.86 -8.47
N GLN A 146 14.41 7.24 -8.77
CA GLN A 146 14.06 8.57 -9.23
C GLN A 146 13.94 9.58 -8.08
N LEU A 147 13.52 9.15 -6.89
CA LEU A 147 13.46 9.99 -5.68
C LEU A 147 14.85 10.26 -5.10
N GLY A 148 15.78 9.30 -5.20
CA GLY A 148 17.16 9.46 -4.73
C GLY A 148 18.04 10.39 -5.59
N ARG A 149 17.67 10.64 -6.86
CA ARG A 149 18.48 11.42 -7.82
C ARG A 149 18.16 12.92 -7.89
N GLY A 150 17.19 13.41 -7.12
CA GLY A 150 16.78 14.82 -7.15
C GLY A 150 16.02 15.21 -8.43
N LEU A 151 15.11 16.19 -8.30
CA LEU A 151 14.11 16.60 -9.30
C LEU A 151 14.65 17.19 -10.63
N ALA A 152 15.94 17.03 -10.95
CA ALA A 152 16.58 17.63 -12.12
C ALA A 152 16.92 16.63 -13.25
N ALA A 153 16.70 15.33 -13.07
CA ALA A 153 16.98 14.35 -14.12
C ALA A 153 15.75 14.15 -15.06
N PRO A 154 15.93 14.21 -16.40
CA PRO A 154 14.83 13.96 -17.34
C PRO A 154 14.34 12.50 -17.25
N TRP A 155 13.02 12.31 -17.39
CA TRP A 155 12.37 11.00 -17.42
C TRP A 155 12.98 10.13 -18.52
N ARG A 156 13.75 9.09 -18.14
CA ARG A 156 14.04 7.96 -19.02
C ARG A 156 13.07 6.85 -18.65
N GLY A 157 12.20 6.45 -19.58
CA GLY A 157 11.31 5.31 -19.35
C GLY A 157 12.14 4.06 -19.04
N CYS A 158 11.73 3.30 -18.01
CA CYS A 158 12.30 2.01 -17.68
C CYS A 158 11.83 0.99 -18.74
N SER A 159 12.69 0.69 -19.72
CA SER A 159 12.52 -0.48 -20.60
C SER A 159 13.22 -1.67 -19.94
N PRO A 160 12.65 -2.89 -19.97
CA PRO A 160 13.23 -4.05 -19.28
C PRO A 160 14.47 -4.62 -19.98
N ASP A 161 14.85 -4.13 -21.15
CA ASP A 161 16.07 -4.51 -21.86
C ASP A 161 17.03 -3.33 -21.98
N SER A 162 18.01 -3.26 -21.06
CA SER A 162 19.33 -2.61 -21.22
C SER A 162 20.26 -3.01 -20.08
#